data_AF-A0A3P6C557-F1
#
_entry.id   AF-A0A3P6C557-F1
#
_cell.length_a   1.000
_cell.length_b   1.000
_cell.length_c   1.000
_cell.angle_alpha   90.00
_cell.angle_beta   90.00
_cell.angle_gamma   90.00
#
_symmetry.space_group_name_H-M   'P 1'
#
loop_
_entity.id
_entity.type
_entity.pdbx_description
1 polymer ?
#
loop_
_entity_poly.entity_id
_entity_poly.type
_entity_poly.pdbx_seq_one_letter_code
_entity_poly.pdbx_strand_id
1 'polypeptide(L)'
;MLGERKNVNLPGVVVDLPTLTDKDVEDILKWGVPNKIDMIALSFVRKGSDLLNVRKVLGSHSKSINVDVQGVLNFDEILRETDAFMVARGDLGMEIPIEKIFLAQKMMIYKCNLAGKPVVTATQMLESMIKSPRPTRAEATDVANAFLDCMDCVMLSGESAAGAYPEIAVKTIAKICIEAESSLDYNMIFKEIIRATPIPMSTLESLASSAVRSANKAKAKLIIVLTRGGTTAKLVAKYRPAVPILSVSPARHSLIYRGLILVLAEGSAKATDNESTEEIIESALKSATERGLCNHGDAVVASVIKICVVK
;
A
#
# COMPACT_ATOMS: atom_id res chain seq x y z
N MET A 1 -16.88 1.02 -33.07
CA MET A 1 -17.25 -0.41 -33.16
C MET A 1 -17.04 -1.03 -31.78
N LEU A 2 -18.08 -1.59 -31.16
CA LEU A 2 -17.96 -2.31 -29.89
C LEU A 2 -17.68 -3.80 -30.19
N GLY A 3 -16.83 -4.43 -29.38
CA GLY A 3 -16.55 -5.87 -29.45
C GLY A 3 -17.48 -6.69 -28.55
N GLU A 4 -17.15 -7.96 -28.32
CA GLU A 4 -17.91 -8.83 -27.41
C GLU A 4 -17.62 -8.54 -25.94
N ARG A 5 -18.57 -8.89 -25.06
CA ARG A 5 -18.49 -8.81 -23.58
C ARG A 5 -17.95 -7.47 -23.07
N LYS A 6 -18.46 -6.37 -23.61
CA LYS A 6 -18.11 -5.03 -23.16
C LYS A 6 -18.81 -4.71 -21.85
N ASN A 7 -18.09 -4.03 -20.97
CA ASN A 7 -18.61 -3.56 -19.70
C ASN A 7 -19.70 -2.51 -19.95
N VAL A 8 -20.71 -2.51 -19.09
CA VAL A 8 -21.82 -1.55 -19.09
C VAL A 8 -21.90 -0.94 -17.71
N ASN A 9 -21.93 0.39 -17.62
CA ASN A 9 -22.12 1.14 -16.38
C ASN A 9 -23.53 1.72 -16.34
N LEU A 10 -24.09 1.83 -15.13
CA LEU A 10 -25.43 2.37 -14.88
C LEU A 10 -25.34 3.55 -13.90
N PRO A 11 -24.91 4.75 -14.37
CA PRO A 11 -24.64 5.88 -13.48
C PRO A 11 -25.86 6.29 -12.66
N GLY A 12 -25.68 6.43 -11.35
CA GLY A 12 -26.74 6.82 -10.42
C GLY A 12 -27.74 5.72 -10.08
N VAL A 13 -27.53 4.48 -10.55
CA VAL A 13 -28.39 3.32 -10.24
C VAL A 13 -27.68 2.39 -9.28
N VAL A 14 -28.40 1.96 -8.23
CA VAL A 14 -27.93 0.88 -7.36
C VAL A 14 -28.08 -0.44 -8.13
N VAL A 15 -26.95 -1.00 -8.58
CA VAL A 15 -26.93 -2.32 -9.22
C VAL A 15 -27.21 -3.37 -8.16
N ASP A 16 -28.27 -4.17 -8.31
CA ASP A 16 -28.65 -5.24 -7.37
C ASP A 16 -28.04 -6.59 -7.76
N LEU A 17 -26.71 -6.65 -7.77
CA LEU A 17 -25.97 -7.90 -7.93
C LEU A 17 -25.31 -8.29 -6.60
N PRO A 18 -25.11 -9.60 -6.34
CA PRO A 18 -24.37 -10.03 -5.17
C PRO A 18 -22.93 -9.51 -5.22
N THR A 19 -22.36 -9.27 -4.05
CA THR A 19 -20.96 -8.81 -3.90
C THR A 19 -19.96 -9.80 -4.47
N LEU A 20 -20.23 -11.09 -4.30
CA LEU A 20 -19.45 -12.19 -4.86
C LEU A 20 -20.40 -13.08 -5.63
N THR A 21 -20.04 -13.41 -6.85
CA THR A 21 -20.66 -14.49 -7.63
C THR A 21 -20.09 -15.84 -7.19
N ASP A 22 -20.77 -16.93 -7.55
CA ASP A 22 -20.25 -18.29 -7.30
C ASP A 22 -18.87 -18.51 -7.94
N LYS A 23 -18.64 -17.87 -9.09
CA LYS A 23 -17.34 -17.87 -9.76
C LYS A 23 -16.28 -17.14 -8.94
N ASP A 24 -16.59 -15.97 -8.38
CA ASP A 24 -15.62 -15.24 -7.54
C ASP A 24 -15.23 -16.06 -6.30
N VAL A 25 -16.20 -16.76 -5.69
CA VAL A 25 -15.94 -17.66 -4.57
C VAL A 25 -15.04 -18.83 -4.99
N GLU A 26 -15.28 -19.41 -6.16
CA GLU A 26 -14.43 -20.44 -6.74
C GLU A 26 -13.01 -19.94 -7.03
N ASP A 27 -12.86 -18.79 -7.68
CA ASP A 27 -11.57 -18.17 -8.00
C ASP A 27 -10.78 -17.89 -6.71
N ILE A 28 -11.45 -17.40 -5.65
CA ILE A 28 -10.82 -17.15 -4.35
C ILE A 28 -10.40 -18.46 -3.67
N LEU A 29 -11.31 -19.42 -3.53
CA LEU A 29 -11.09 -20.61 -2.68
C LEU A 29 -10.32 -21.72 -3.38
N LYS A 30 -10.56 -21.95 -4.67
CA LYS A 30 -9.94 -23.05 -5.42
C LYS A 30 -8.68 -22.63 -6.15
N TRP A 31 -8.50 -21.35 -6.45
CA TRP A 31 -7.30 -20.86 -7.12
C TRP A 31 -6.46 -19.94 -6.22
N GLY A 32 -7.04 -18.88 -5.66
CA GLY A 32 -6.30 -17.86 -4.89
C GLY A 32 -5.64 -18.41 -3.62
N VAL A 33 -6.42 -19.08 -2.76
CA VAL A 33 -5.93 -19.64 -1.50
C VAL A 33 -4.83 -20.70 -1.73
N PRO A 34 -4.99 -21.71 -2.61
CA PRO A 34 -3.93 -22.67 -2.88
C PRO A 34 -2.64 -22.05 -3.45
N ASN A 35 -2.76 -20.98 -4.24
CA ASN A 35 -1.61 -20.26 -4.80
C ASN A 35 -1.01 -19.22 -3.84
N LYS A 36 -1.50 -19.13 -2.59
CA LYS A 36 -0.97 -18.22 -1.55
C LYS A 36 -0.90 -16.77 -2.04
N ILE A 37 -1.97 -16.29 -2.68
CA ILE A 37 -2.10 -14.87 -3.03
C ILE A 37 -2.02 -14.02 -1.77
N ASP A 38 -1.43 -12.82 -1.89
CA ASP A 38 -1.28 -11.91 -0.74
C ASP A 38 -2.45 -10.91 -0.64
N MET A 39 -3.15 -10.65 -1.74
CA MET A 39 -4.24 -9.67 -1.81
C MET A 39 -5.35 -10.09 -2.79
N ILE A 40 -6.57 -9.64 -2.50
CA ILE A 40 -7.74 -9.71 -3.39
C ILE A 40 -8.22 -8.28 -3.64
N ALA A 41 -8.20 -7.84 -4.90
CA ALA A 41 -8.82 -6.59 -5.30
C ALA A 41 -10.29 -6.85 -5.67
N LEU A 42 -11.20 -6.47 -4.79
CA LEU A 42 -12.63 -6.65 -4.96
C LEU A 42 -13.21 -5.49 -5.78
N SER A 43 -13.82 -5.83 -6.91
CA SER A 43 -14.46 -4.85 -7.80
C SER A 43 -15.86 -4.49 -7.29
N PHE A 44 -16.31 -3.26 -7.58
CA PHE A 44 -17.68 -2.79 -7.31
C PHE A 44 -18.16 -2.90 -5.86
N VAL A 45 -17.28 -2.58 -4.90
CA VAL A 45 -17.65 -2.55 -3.48
C VAL A 45 -18.55 -1.35 -3.20
N ARG A 46 -19.70 -1.59 -2.56
CA ARG A 46 -20.73 -0.56 -2.35
C ARG A 46 -20.87 -0.16 -0.89
N LYS A 47 -20.52 -1.04 0.05
CA LYS A 47 -20.69 -0.86 1.49
C LYS A 47 -19.67 -1.69 2.26
N GLY A 48 -19.38 -1.35 3.52
CA GLY A 48 -18.43 -2.09 4.35
C GLY A 48 -18.86 -3.54 4.62
N SER A 49 -20.16 -3.81 4.68
CA SER A 49 -20.66 -5.19 4.83
C SER A 49 -20.29 -6.14 3.68
N ASP A 50 -19.99 -5.62 2.48
CA ASP A 50 -19.47 -6.41 1.35
C ASP A 50 -18.12 -7.04 1.71
N LEU A 51 -17.24 -6.27 2.38
CA LEU A 51 -15.94 -6.72 2.83
C LEU A 51 -16.05 -7.79 3.92
N LEU A 52 -17.00 -7.63 4.84
CA LEU A 52 -17.28 -8.65 5.86
C LEU A 52 -17.71 -9.98 5.24
N ASN A 53 -18.45 -9.97 4.11
CA ASN A 53 -18.83 -11.18 3.41
C ASN A 53 -17.61 -11.89 2.79
N VAL A 54 -16.70 -11.14 2.17
CA VAL A 54 -15.45 -11.71 1.63
C VAL A 54 -14.58 -12.30 2.73
N ARG A 55 -14.48 -11.63 3.88
CA ARG A 55 -13.76 -12.14 5.05
C ARG A 55 -14.35 -13.45 5.57
N LYS A 56 -15.68 -13.58 5.59
CA LYS A 56 -16.35 -14.84 5.96
C LYS A 56 -16.00 -15.97 4.99
N VAL A 57 -16.00 -15.69 3.68
CA VAL A 57 -15.60 -16.68 2.65
C VAL A 57 -14.15 -17.12 2.85
N LEU A 58 -13.24 -16.18 3.11
CA LEU A 58 -11.82 -16.48 3.36
C LEU A 58 -11.57 -17.28 4.66
N GLY A 59 -12.45 -17.15 5.66
CA GLY A 59 -12.32 -17.84 6.94
C GLY A 59 -10.99 -17.53 7.63
N SER A 60 -10.23 -18.57 8.00
CA SER A 60 -8.92 -18.44 8.64
C SER A 60 -7.86 -17.77 7.76
N HIS A 61 -7.99 -17.83 6.42
CA HIS A 61 -7.06 -17.24 5.46
C HIS A 61 -7.14 -15.72 5.39
N SER A 62 -8.22 -15.13 5.94
CA SER A 62 -8.41 -13.67 5.98
C SER A 62 -7.32 -12.92 6.75
N LYS A 63 -6.53 -13.61 7.58
CA LYS A 63 -5.38 -13.02 8.31
C LYS A 63 -4.14 -12.83 7.44
N SER A 64 -4.02 -13.55 6.34
CA SER A 64 -2.85 -13.53 5.44
C SER A 64 -3.13 -12.84 4.11
N ILE A 65 -4.40 -12.81 3.69
CA ILE A 65 -4.84 -12.22 2.41
C ILE A 65 -5.52 -10.88 2.70
N ASN A 66 -4.93 -9.81 2.19
CA ASN A 66 -5.52 -8.47 2.32
C ASN A 66 -6.64 -8.26 1.30
N VAL A 67 -7.65 -7.47 1.64
CA VAL A 67 -8.68 -7.04 0.69
C VAL A 67 -8.46 -5.58 0.29
N ASP A 68 -8.33 -5.35 -1.01
CA ASP A 68 -8.28 -4.04 -1.67
C ASP A 68 -9.62 -3.80 -2.38
N VAL A 69 -10.08 -2.55 -2.49
CA VAL A 69 -11.43 -2.22 -2.94
C VAL A 69 -11.49 -0.96 -3.77
N GLN A 70 -12.52 -0.88 -4.61
CA GLN A 70 -12.88 0.31 -5.38
C GLN A 70 -14.30 0.76 -5.00
N GLY A 71 -14.55 2.07 -4.88
CA GLY A 71 -15.88 2.63 -4.65
C GLY A 71 -15.91 4.01 -4.00
N VAL A 72 -16.75 4.92 -4.49
CA VAL A 72 -16.83 6.30 -3.97
C VAL A 72 -17.98 6.48 -2.98
N LEU A 73 -19.10 5.79 -3.21
CA LEU A 73 -20.23 5.81 -2.31
C LEU A 73 -19.88 5.01 -1.05
N ASN A 74 -20.26 5.53 0.12
CA ASN A 74 -19.94 4.95 1.43
C ASN A 74 -18.45 4.77 1.71
N PHE A 75 -17.59 5.61 1.11
CA PHE A 75 -16.13 5.52 1.23
C PHE A 75 -15.66 5.40 2.69
N ASP A 76 -16.20 6.17 3.63
CA ASP A 76 -15.77 6.10 5.03
C ASP A 76 -16.11 4.77 5.71
N GLU A 77 -17.19 4.11 5.30
CA GLU A 77 -17.56 2.77 5.78
C GLU A 77 -16.64 1.71 5.18
N ILE A 78 -16.43 1.78 3.86
CA ILE A 78 -15.54 0.88 3.12
C ILE A 78 -14.10 0.99 3.66
N LEU A 79 -13.63 2.23 3.86
CA LEU A 79 -12.30 2.52 4.37
C LEU A 79 -12.10 1.91 5.76
N ARG A 80 -13.12 1.81 6.62
CA ARG A 80 -12.97 1.16 7.94
C ARG A 80 -12.70 -0.33 7.84
N GLU A 81 -13.34 -1.02 6.89
CA GLU A 81 -13.30 -2.49 6.79
C GLU A 81 -12.21 -3.02 5.84
N THR A 82 -11.68 -2.19 4.93
CA THR A 82 -10.70 -2.61 3.91
C THR A 82 -9.26 -2.70 4.44
N ASP A 83 -8.38 -3.48 3.82
CA ASP A 83 -6.94 -3.44 4.15
C ASP A 83 -6.17 -2.46 3.29
N ALA A 84 -6.66 -2.20 2.09
CA ALA A 84 -6.09 -1.29 1.09
C ALA A 84 -7.22 -0.64 0.29
N PHE A 85 -6.92 0.46 -0.38
CA PHE A 85 -7.91 1.12 -1.23
C PHE A 85 -7.34 1.39 -2.62
N MET A 86 -8.11 1.10 -3.67
CA MET A 86 -7.74 1.33 -5.06
C MET A 86 -8.59 2.44 -5.66
N VAL A 87 -7.94 3.53 -6.04
CA VAL A 87 -8.53 4.59 -6.85
C VAL A 87 -8.51 4.15 -8.31
N ALA A 88 -9.53 3.41 -8.74
CA ALA A 88 -9.72 2.98 -10.13
C ALA A 88 -10.37 4.08 -10.96
N ARG A 89 -9.55 4.88 -11.64
CA ARG A 89 -9.97 6.11 -12.33
C ARG A 89 -10.81 5.85 -13.57
N GLY A 90 -10.57 4.74 -14.26
CA GLY A 90 -11.35 4.28 -15.41
C GLY A 90 -12.80 4.03 -15.03
N ASP A 91 -13.04 3.22 -14.00
CA ASP A 91 -14.40 2.95 -13.50
C ASP A 91 -15.01 4.20 -12.87
N LEU A 92 -14.21 4.97 -12.11
CA LEU A 92 -14.66 6.22 -11.52
C LEU A 92 -15.15 7.23 -12.57
N GLY A 93 -14.43 7.36 -13.69
CA GLY A 93 -14.80 8.27 -14.77
C GLY A 93 -16.07 7.87 -15.53
N MET A 94 -16.56 6.64 -15.33
CA MET A 94 -17.87 6.22 -15.82
C MET A 94 -19.01 6.59 -14.85
N GLU A 95 -18.70 6.75 -13.56
CA GLU A 95 -19.71 6.97 -12.50
C GLU A 95 -19.87 8.44 -12.10
N ILE A 96 -18.82 9.26 -12.20
CA ILE A 96 -18.85 10.69 -11.85
C ILE A 96 -18.39 11.59 -13.01
N PRO A 97 -18.80 12.88 -13.04
CA PRO A 97 -18.30 13.82 -14.02
C PRO A 97 -16.77 13.89 -14.03
N ILE A 98 -16.18 13.96 -15.23
CA ILE A 98 -14.72 13.88 -15.43
C ILE A 98 -13.97 14.96 -14.65
N GLU A 99 -14.54 16.17 -14.56
CA GLU A 99 -14.00 17.30 -13.82
C GLU A 99 -14.04 17.11 -12.30
N LYS A 100 -14.66 16.05 -11.78
CA LYS A 100 -14.70 15.72 -10.35
C LYS A 100 -13.76 14.58 -9.95
N ILE A 101 -13.17 13.87 -10.92
CA ILE A 101 -12.29 12.71 -10.66
C ILE A 101 -11.10 13.11 -9.79
N PHE A 102 -10.46 14.24 -10.10
CA PHE A 102 -9.29 14.69 -9.34
C PHE A 102 -9.63 15.01 -7.87
N LEU A 103 -10.82 15.56 -7.60
CA LEU A 103 -11.29 15.84 -6.23
C LEU A 103 -11.49 14.55 -5.46
N ALA A 104 -12.15 13.56 -6.08
CA ALA A 104 -12.38 12.26 -5.47
C ALA A 104 -11.06 11.54 -5.17
N GLN A 105 -10.13 11.50 -6.12
CA GLN A 105 -8.79 10.91 -5.94
C GLN A 105 -8.06 11.54 -4.74
N LYS A 106 -7.94 12.87 -4.69
CA LYS A 106 -7.26 13.57 -3.60
C LYS A 106 -7.89 13.28 -2.25
N MET A 107 -9.23 13.32 -2.18
CA MET A 107 -9.97 13.04 -0.95
C MET A 107 -9.76 11.60 -0.47
N MET A 108 -9.83 10.62 -1.37
CA MET A 108 -9.64 9.21 -1.03
C MET A 108 -8.21 8.92 -0.55
N ILE A 109 -7.20 9.43 -1.28
CA ILE A 109 -5.79 9.28 -0.89
C ILE A 109 -5.53 9.92 0.48
N TYR A 110 -6.02 11.15 0.69
CA TYR A 110 -5.85 11.85 1.97
C TYR A 110 -6.44 11.05 3.14
N LYS A 111 -7.67 10.55 3.02
CA LYS A 111 -8.31 9.76 4.08
C LYS A 111 -7.61 8.41 4.32
N CYS A 112 -7.14 7.74 3.26
CA CYS A 112 -6.35 6.52 3.39
C CYS A 112 -5.05 6.76 4.17
N ASN A 113 -4.34 7.84 3.85
CA ASN A 113 -3.13 8.27 4.55
C ASN A 113 -3.39 8.49 6.06
N LEU A 114 -4.46 9.21 6.40
CA LEU A 114 -4.83 9.43 7.81
C LEU A 114 -5.18 8.13 8.54
N ALA A 115 -5.86 7.20 7.86
CA ALA A 115 -6.20 5.89 8.40
C ALA A 115 -5.00 4.93 8.47
N GLY A 116 -3.86 5.26 7.84
CA GLY A 116 -2.72 4.35 7.72
C GLY A 116 -3.02 3.13 6.84
N LYS A 117 -3.96 3.27 5.89
CA LYS A 117 -4.31 2.25 4.91
C LYS A 117 -3.64 2.59 3.59
N PRO A 118 -2.99 1.62 2.92
CA PRO A 118 -2.28 1.86 1.69
C PRO A 118 -3.29 2.16 0.58
N VAL A 119 -2.92 3.10 -0.30
CA VAL A 119 -3.76 3.50 -1.42
C VAL A 119 -3.06 3.33 -2.77
N VAL A 120 -3.73 2.66 -3.69
CA VAL A 120 -3.26 2.39 -5.05
C VAL A 120 -3.96 3.33 -6.02
N THR A 121 -3.20 4.06 -6.83
CA THR A 121 -3.79 4.78 -7.98
C THR A 121 -3.70 3.90 -9.22
N ALA A 122 -4.85 3.62 -9.83
CA ALA A 122 -4.99 2.63 -10.87
C ALA A 122 -5.62 3.20 -12.14
N THR A 123 -5.34 2.53 -13.27
CA THR A 123 -5.82 2.79 -14.63
C THR A 123 -5.35 4.12 -15.22
N GLN A 124 -5.13 4.15 -16.54
CA GLN A 124 -4.75 5.34 -17.29
C GLN A 124 -3.49 6.06 -16.77
N MET A 125 -2.55 5.33 -16.15
CA MET A 125 -1.32 5.93 -15.62
C MET A 125 -0.36 6.28 -16.76
N LEU A 126 -0.08 5.32 -17.65
CA LEU A 126 0.80 5.49 -18.82
C LEU A 126 0.15 4.85 -20.07
N GLU A 127 -1.16 5.00 -20.24
CA GLU A 127 -1.99 4.31 -21.26
C GLU A 127 -1.38 4.35 -22.68
N SER A 128 -0.85 5.49 -23.11
CA SER A 128 -0.23 5.65 -24.43
C SER A 128 0.94 4.69 -24.65
N MET A 129 1.59 4.24 -23.56
CA MET A 129 2.71 3.31 -23.61
C MET A 129 2.33 1.87 -24.00
N ILE A 130 1.03 1.57 -24.09
CA ILE A 130 0.55 0.34 -24.75
C ILE A 130 1.07 0.27 -26.19
N LYS A 131 1.10 1.41 -26.89
CA LYS A 131 1.48 1.50 -28.32
C LYS A 131 2.72 2.35 -28.57
N SER A 132 3.18 3.11 -27.59
CA SER A 132 4.29 4.05 -27.71
C SER A 132 5.43 3.70 -26.73
N PRO A 133 6.70 3.84 -27.10
CA PRO A 133 7.81 3.63 -26.16
C PRO A 133 7.98 4.78 -25.16
N ARG A 134 7.19 5.86 -25.27
CA ARG A 134 7.24 7.04 -24.40
C ARG A 134 5.83 7.49 -24.01
N PRO A 135 5.62 7.92 -22.76
CA PRO A 135 4.36 8.48 -22.35
C PRO A 135 4.22 9.92 -22.84
N THR A 136 3.01 10.43 -22.78
CA THR A 136 2.72 11.85 -22.96
C THR A 136 3.19 12.66 -21.74
N ARG A 137 3.33 13.98 -21.93
CA ARG A 137 3.65 14.90 -20.81
C ARG A 137 2.55 14.90 -19.74
N ALA A 138 1.29 14.73 -20.17
CA ALA A 138 0.14 14.68 -19.28
C ALA A 138 0.21 13.44 -18.38
N GLU A 139 0.43 12.26 -18.95
CA GLU A 139 0.59 11.00 -18.20
C GLU A 139 1.77 11.06 -17.21
N ALA A 140 2.92 11.59 -17.63
CA ALA A 140 4.05 11.74 -16.72
C ALA A 140 3.73 12.66 -15.54
N THR A 141 3.04 13.78 -15.80
CA THR A 141 2.61 14.72 -14.76
C THR A 141 1.54 14.13 -13.85
N ASP A 142 0.65 13.32 -14.41
CA ASP A 142 -0.43 12.64 -13.69
C ASP A 142 0.11 11.62 -12.68
N VAL A 143 1.05 10.76 -13.12
CA VAL A 143 1.79 9.85 -12.23
C VAL A 143 2.48 10.63 -11.11
N ALA A 144 3.22 11.69 -11.45
CA ALA A 144 3.94 12.49 -10.46
C ALA A 144 2.98 13.09 -9.41
N ASN A 145 1.86 13.66 -9.84
CA ASN A 145 0.88 14.25 -8.93
C ASN A 145 0.24 13.23 -7.99
N ALA A 146 0.02 11.98 -8.44
CA ALA A 146 -0.46 10.93 -7.56
C ALA A 146 0.53 10.66 -6.40
N PHE A 147 1.84 10.67 -6.67
CA PHE A 147 2.87 10.56 -5.63
C PHE A 147 2.93 11.78 -4.71
N LEU A 148 2.74 12.98 -5.26
CA LEU A 148 2.64 14.22 -4.49
C LEU A 148 1.43 14.22 -3.54
N ASP A 149 0.34 13.60 -3.95
CA ASP A 149 -0.83 13.34 -3.09
C ASP A 149 -0.55 12.29 -2.00
N CYS A 150 0.66 11.72 -1.96
CA CYS A 150 1.11 10.69 -1.03
C CYS A 150 0.40 9.35 -1.18
N MET A 151 0.14 8.91 -2.41
CA MET A 151 -0.29 7.52 -2.64
C MET A 151 0.83 6.51 -2.42
N ASP A 152 0.46 5.24 -2.21
CA ASP A 152 1.41 4.19 -1.90
C ASP A 152 1.93 3.44 -3.14
N CYS A 153 1.04 3.15 -4.09
CA CYS A 153 1.34 2.33 -5.26
C CYS A 153 0.67 2.88 -6.52
N VAL A 154 1.41 2.91 -7.63
CA VAL A 154 0.84 3.10 -8.96
C VAL A 154 0.68 1.75 -9.66
N MET A 155 -0.41 1.58 -10.40
CA MET A 155 -0.71 0.35 -11.10
C MET A 155 -0.64 0.55 -12.62
N LEU A 156 0.15 -0.29 -13.29
CA LEU A 156 0.09 -0.48 -14.74
C LEU A 156 -0.94 -1.58 -15.04
N SER A 157 -1.78 -1.35 -16.04
CA SER A 157 -2.85 -2.25 -16.46
C SER A 157 -2.54 -2.82 -17.84
N GLY A 158 -3.06 -2.21 -18.90
CA GLY A 158 -2.81 -2.66 -20.28
C GLY A 158 -1.35 -2.51 -20.68
N GLU A 159 -0.64 -1.54 -20.11
CA GLU A 159 0.74 -1.20 -20.41
C GLU A 159 1.69 -2.38 -20.18
N SER A 160 1.49 -3.13 -19.09
CA SER A 160 2.29 -4.29 -18.72
C SER A 160 1.69 -5.61 -19.21
N ALA A 161 0.37 -5.74 -19.20
CA ALA A 161 -0.32 -6.99 -19.51
C ALA A 161 -0.36 -7.32 -21.02
N ALA A 162 -0.53 -6.30 -21.87
CA ALA A 162 -0.70 -6.47 -23.31
C ALA A 162 -0.03 -5.36 -24.15
N GLY A 163 0.79 -4.51 -23.54
CA GLY A 163 1.48 -3.42 -24.19
C GLY A 163 2.68 -3.88 -25.02
N ALA A 164 3.06 -3.07 -26.01
CA ALA A 164 4.24 -3.32 -26.84
C ALA A 164 5.57 -3.05 -26.08
N TYR A 165 5.52 -2.31 -24.97
CA TYR A 165 6.70 -1.85 -24.24
C TYR A 165 6.62 -2.05 -22.71
N PRO A 166 6.29 -3.26 -22.20
CA PRO A 166 5.98 -3.47 -20.79
C PRO A 166 7.17 -3.16 -19.85
N GLU A 167 8.39 -3.58 -20.22
CA GLU A 167 9.60 -3.29 -19.44
C GLU A 167 9.91 -1.78 -19.39
N ILE A 168 9.73 -1.09 -20.52
CA ILE A 168 9.98 0.35 -20.63
C ILE A 168 8.94 1.12 -19.83
N ALA A 169 7.67 0.69 -19.82
CA ALA A 169 6.62 1.29 -19.01
C ALA A 169 6.95 1.21 -17.51
N VAL A 170 7.38 0.05 -17.01
CA VAL A 170 7.81 -0.11 -15.61
C VAL A 170 9.03 0.76 -15.29
N LYS A 171 10.06 0.78 -16.15
CA LYS A 171 11.24 1.65 -15.93
C LYS A 171 10.87 3.13 -15.96
N THR A 172 9.93 3.52 -16.81
CA THR A 172 9.51 4.91 -16.97
C THR A 172 8.69 5.37 -15.77
N ILE A 173 7.71 4.58 -15.32
CA ILE A 173 6.93 4.92 -14.14
C ILE A 173 7.84 5.04 -12.91
N ALA A 174 8.78 4.09 -12.71
CA ALA A 174 9.74 4.14 -11.61
C ALA A 174 10.59 5.42 -11.59
N LYS A 175 11.05 5.90 -12.75
CA LYS A 175 11.80 7.17 -12.84
C LYS A 175 10.95 8.36 -12.42
N ILE A 176 9.67 8.39 -12.82
CA ILE A 176 8.74 9.45 -12.44
C ILE A 176 8.49 9.41 -10.93
N CYS A 177 8.30 8.22 -10.35
CA CYS A 177 8.12 8.03 -8.91
C CYS A 177 9.30 8.60 -8.12
N ILE A 178 10.54 8.25 -8.51
CA ILE A 178 11.77 8.70 -7.85
C ILE A 178 11.87 10.23 -7.88
N GLU A 179 11.59 10.85 -9.04
CA GLU A 179 11.62 12.30 -9.18
C GLU A 179 10.57 12.97 -8.28
N ALA A 180 9.33 12.46 -8.28
CA ALA A 180 8.25 13.00 -7.46
C ALA A 180 8.56 12.87 -5.96
N GLU A 181 9.05 11.71 -5.50
CA GLU A 181 9.43 11.47 -4.11
C GLU A 181 10.54 12.42 -3.64
N SER A 182 11.50 12.75 -4.52
CA SER A 182 12.60 13.68 -4.20
C SER A 182 12.14 15.11 -3.86
N SER A 183 10.93 15.49 -4.30
CA SER A 183 10.36 16.83 -4.09
C SER A 183 9.49 16.95 -2.84
N LEU A 184 9.22 15.85 -2.13
CA LEU A 184 8.32 15.85 -0.97
C LEU A 184 8.98 16.44 0.29
N ASP A 185 8.27 17.32 0.99
CA ASP A 185 8.62 17.71 2.36
C ASP A 185 8.06 16.69 3.37
N TYR A 186 8.83 15.62 3.59
CA TYR A 186 8.49 14.57 4.55
C TYR A 186 8.32 15.09 6.00
N ASN A 187 8.99 16.18 6.39
CA ASN A 187 8.82 16.75 7.73
C ASN A 187 7.45 17.44 7.86
N MET A 188 7.00 18.12 6.82
CA MET A 188 5.65 18.70 6.77
C MET A 188 4.59 17.60 6.79
N ILE A 189 4.72 16.59 5.92
CA ILE A 189 3.80 15.45 5.83
C ILE A 189 3.68 14.75 7.19
N PHE A 190 4.81 14.45 7.84
CA PHE A 190 4.81 13.85 9.18
C PHE A 190 4.02 14.68 10.19
N LYS A 191 4.23 16.00 10.23
CA LYS A 191 3.54 16.90 11.17
C LYS A 191 2.03 16.96 10.91
N GLU A 192 1.61 16.95 9.65
CA GLU A 192 0.20 16.95 9.27
C GLU A 192 -0.49 15.67 9.74
N ILE A 193 0.11 14.51 9.47
CA ILE A 193 -0.43 13.21 9.89
C ILE A 193 -0.51 13.16 11.42
N ILE A 194 0.54 13.57 12.14
CA ILE A 194 0.53 13.61 13.62
C ILE A 194 -0.57 14.52 14.16
N ARG A 195 -0.80 15.68 13.55
CA ARG A 195 -1.85 16.61 13.97
C ARG A 195 -3.25 16.02 13.80
N ALA A 196 -3.45 15.22 12.76
CA ALA A 196 -4.73 14.59 12.45
C ALA A 196 -4.96 13.25 13.18
N THR A 197 -3.91 12.61 13.71
CA THR A 197 -4.04 11.36 14.46
C THR A 197 -4.72 11.60 15.82
N PRO A 198 -5.78 10.83 16.17
CA PRO A 198 -6.44 10.93 17.48
C PRO A 198 -5.55 10.59 18.68
N ILE A 199 -5.82 11.21 19.82
CA ILE A 199 -5.16 10.96 21.11
C ILE A 199 -6.24 10.50 22.14
N PRO A 200 -5.99 9.48 22.98
CA PRO A 200 -4.74 8.73 23.12
C PRO A 200 -4.50 7.76 21.95
N MET A 201 -3.24 7.70 21.50
CA MET A 201 -2.79 6.71 20.52
C MET A 201 -2.62 5.35 21.20
N SER A 202 -2.72 4.27 20.43
CA SER A 202 -2.29 2.95 20.90
C SER A 202 -0.79 2.92 21.21
N THR A 203 -0.33 1.96 22.02
CA THR A 203 1.11 1.80 22.31
C THR A 203 1.93 1.58 21.04
N LEU A 204 1.44 0.73 20.13
CA LEU A 204 2.10 0.43 18.85
C LEU A 204 2.26 1.70 18.00
N GLU A 205 1.19 2.49 17.88
CA GLU A 205 1.20 3.71 17.08
C GLU A 205 2.04 4.84 17.71
N SER A 206 2.04 4.95 19.03
CA SER A 206 2.89 5.87 19.79
C SER A 206 4.38 5.58 19.56
N LEU A 207 4.76 4.30 19.56
CA LEU A 207 6.13 3.88 19.28
C LEU A 207 6.51 4.08 17.82
N ALA A 208 5.62 3.72 16.87
CA ALA A 208 5.85 3.92 15.45
C ALA A 208 6.07 5.40 15.08
N SER A 209 5.20 6.28 15.56
CA SER A 209 5.34 7.73 15.34
C SER A 209 6.60 8.31 16.00
N SER A 210 7.01 7.76 17.14
CA SER A 210 8.23 8.16 17.83
C SER A 210 9.48 7.68 17.09
N ALA A 211 9.47 6.47 16.51
CA ALA A 211 10.56 5.96 15.69
C ALA A 211 10.81 6.85 14.46
N VAL A 212 9.76 7.26 13.75
CA VAL A 212 9.89 8.21 12.62
C VAL A 212 10.43 9.56 13.08
N ARG A 213 9.93 10.08 14.21
CA ARG A 213 10.43 11.33 14.79
C ARG A 213 11.91 11.27 15.16
N SER A 214 12.34 10.14 15.75
CA SER A 214 13.74 9.89 16.09
C SER A 214 14.60 9.78 14.85
N ALA A 215 14.13 9.08 13.81
CA ALA A 215 14.85 8.98 12.54
C ALA A 215 15.07 10.35 11.90
N ASN A 216 14.05 11.20 11.87
CA ASN A 216 14.16 12.56 11.33
C ASN A 216 15.14 13.42 12.14
N LYS A 217 15.11 13.33 13.48
CA LYS A 217 16.00 14.11 14.36
C LYS A 217 17.45 13.63 14.31
N ALA A 218 17.66 12.33 14.30
CA ALA A 218 18.97 11.71 14.21
C ALA A 218 19.57 11.73 12.79
N LYS A 219 18.79 12.21 11.79
CA LYS A 219 19.13 12.12 10.37
C LYS A 219 19.52 10.69 9.98
N ALA A 220 18.78 9.71 10.51
CA ALA A 220 19.01 8.31 10.24
C ALA A 220 18.86 8.03 8.73
N LYS A 221 19.57 7.03 8.22
CA LYS A 221 19.47 6.58 6.82
C LYS A 221 18.46 5.47 6.60
N LEU A 222 18.04 4.82 7.67
CA LEU A 222 17.17 3.66 7.61
C LEU A 222 16.37 3.53 8.92
N ILE A 223 15.15 3.01 8.81
CA ILE A 223 14.39 2.51 9.95
C ILE A 223 14.27 0.98 9.83
N ILE A 224 14.78 0.23 10.80
CA ILE A 224 14.62 -1.22 10.87
C ILE A 224 13.43 -1.52 11.77
N VAL A 225 12.50 -2.34 11.28
CA VAL A 225 11.29 -2.72 12.01
C VAL A 225 11.18 -4.23 12.09
N LEU A 226 11.24 -4.77 13.30
CA LEU A 226 11.00 -6.19 13.55
C LEU A 226 9.50 -6.40 13.74
N THR A 227 8.88 -7.18 12.86
CA THR A 227 7.43 -7.42 12.94
C THR A 227 7.04 -8.77 12.34
N ARG A 228 6.17 -9.50 13.03
CA ARG A 228 5.71 -10.81 12.53
C ARG A 228 4.60 -10.69 11.48
N GLY A 229 3.59 -9.87 11.76
CA GLY A 229 2.40 -9.68 10.90
C GLY A 229 2.40 -8.39 10.08
N GLY A 230 3.50 -7.63 10.08
CA GLY A 230 3.61 -6.37 9.33
C GLY A 230 3.05 -5.14 10.04
N THR A 231 2.18 -5.28 11.05
CA THR A 231 1.45 -4.16 11.67
C THR A 231 2.33 -3.00 12.11
N THR A 232 3.46 -3.28 12.77
CA THR A 232 4.39 -2.22 13.21
C THR A 232 4.99 -1.48 12.02
N ALA A 233 5.40 -2.21 10.98
CA ALA A 233 5.99 -1.63 9.78
C ALA A 233 4.97 -0.78 9.00
N LYS A 234 3.71 -1.23 8.93
CA LYS A 234 2.59 -0.47 8.37
C LYS A 234 2.34 0.84 9.13
N LEU A 235 2.38 0.80 10.47
CA LEU A 235 2.25 1.99 11.30
C LEU A 235 3.43 2.95 11.14
N VAL A 236 4.66 2.46 10.98
CA VAL A 236 5.81 3.32 10.66
C VAL A 236 5.62 3.95 9.28
N ALA A 237 5.18 3.19 8.28
CA ALA A 237 4.91 3.68 6.92
C ALA A 237 3.78 4.73 6.87
N LYS A 238 2.76 4.62 7.73
CA LYS A 238 1.71 5.64 7.89
C LYS A 238 2.30 7.03 8.11
N TYR A 239 3.39 7.13 8.88
CA TYR A 239 4.01 8.41 9.22
C TYR A 239 5.00 8.92 8.17
N ARG A 240 5.10 8.28 7.00
CA ARG A 240 5.87 8.72 5.82
C ARG A 240 7.29 9.18 6.17
N PRO A 241 8.15 8.31 6.74
CA PRO A 241 9.56 8.66 6.93
C PRO A 241 10.23 8.99 5.59
N ALA A 242 11.19 9.91 5.60
CA ALA A 242 11.99 10.27 4.43
C ALA A 242 13.02 9.19 4.03
N VAL A 243 13.10 8.11 4.82
CA VAL A 243 14.07 7.04 4.66
C VAL A 243 13.37 5.69 4.51
N PRO A 244 14.03 4.72 3.86
CA PRO A 244 13.46 3.39 3.70
C PRO A 244 13.17 2.72 5.05
N ILE A 245 12.15 1.86 5.05
CA ILE A 245 11.75 1.05 6.19
C ILE A 245 12.11 -0.40 5.89
N LEU A 246 13.14 -0.92 6.54
CA LEU A 246 13.52 -2.32 6.45
C LEU A 246 12.66 -3.16 7.40
N SER A 247 11.64 -3.81 6.85
CA SER A 247 10.73 -4.66 7.60
C SER A 247 11.26 -6.09 7.63
N VAL A 248 11.66 -6.54 8.82
CA VAL A 248 12.08 -7.92 9.04
C VAL A 248 10.84 -8.75 9.37
N SER A 249 10.27 -9.39 8.34
CA SER A 249 8.95 -10.00 8.42
C SER A 249 8.67 -10.98 7.28
N PRO A 250 7.89 -12.06 7.49
CA PRO A 250 7.32 -12.86 6.40
C PRO A 250 6.07 -12.23 5.75
N ALA A 251 5.59 -11.07 6.21
CA ALA A 251 4.32 -10.47 5.80
C ALA A 251 4.39 -9.75 4.42
N ARG A 252 4.50 -10.52 3.32
CA ARG A 252 4.63 -10.01 1.94
C ARG A 252 3.56 -9.00 1.54
N HIS A 253 2.33 -9.16 2.01
CA HIS A 253 1.23 -8.21 1.76
C HIS A 253 1.52 -6.77 2.22
N SER A 254 2.58 -6.54 3.04
CA SER A 254 2.99 -5.21 3.48
C SER A 254 3.75 -4.43 2.41
N LEU A 255 4.20 -5.07 1.33
CA LEU A 255 4.96 -4.43 0.24
C LEU A 255 4.15 -3.41 -0.56
N ILE A 256 2.82 -3.39 -0.40
CA ILE A 256 1.96 -2.35 -1.00
C ILE A 256 2.17 -0.97 -0.36
N TYR A 257 2.76 -0.90 0.84
CA TYR A 257 3.01 0.38 1.51
C TYR A 257 4.29 1.02 0.98
N ARG A 258 4.23 2.34 0.72
CA ARG A 258 5.38 3.09 0.22
C ARG A 258 6.54 3.09 1.22
N GLY A 259 7.75 2.89 0.69
CA GLY A 259 9.01 2.94 1.44
C GLY A 259 9.36 1.65 2.19
N LEU A 260 8.50 0.62 2.16
CA LEU A 260 8.75 -0.65 2.82
C LEU A 260 9.61 -1.58 1.96
N ILE A 261 10.70 -2.07 2.55
CA ILE A 261 11.59 -3.08 1.99
C ILE A 261 11.54 -4.29 2.90
N LEU A 262 11.13 -5.44 2.36
CA LEU A 262 11.00 -6.67 3.15
C LEU A 262 12.31 -7.48 3.15
N VAL A 263 12.70 -7.94 4.33
CA VAL A 263 13.78 -8.90 4.53
C VAL A 263 13.25 -10.06 5.37
N LEU A 264 13.54 -11.29 4.93
CA LEU A 264 13.31 -12.48 5.74
C LEU A 264 14.51 -12.63 6.66
N ALA A 265 14.27 -12.76 7.97
CA ALA A 265 15.34 -13.11 8.89
C ALA A 265 15.85 -14.52 8.55
N GLU A 266 17.13 -14.64 8.21
CA GLU A 266 17.81 -15.93 8.17
C GLU A 266 18.13 -16.31 9.62
N GLY A 267 17.42 -17.29 10.16
CA GLY A 267 17.62 -17.77 11.53
C GLY A 267 16.49 -18.63 12.03
N SER A 268 16.79 -19.89 12.37
CA SER A 268 15.87 -20.78 13.09
C SER A 268 15.61 -20.16 14.46
N ALA A 269 14.49 -19.46 14.64
CA ALA A 269 14.04 -18.96 15.93
C ALA A 269 13.70 -20.12 16.88
N LYS A 270 14.73 -20.78 17.44
CA LYS A 270 14.66 -21.49 18.71
C LYS A 270 15.01 -20.44 19.76
N ALA A 271 13.98 -19.85 20.35
CA ALA A 271 14.08 -18.61 21.12
C ALA A 271 14.59 -18.81 22.56
N THR A 272 15.69 -18.12 22.88
CA THR A 272 15.78 -17.25 24.07
C THR A 272 15.61 -15.80 23.58
N ASP A 273 14.67 -15.06 24.17
CA ASP A 273 14.03 -13.87 23.55
C ASP A 273 14.90 -12.61 23.38
N ASN A 274 16.11 -12.55 23.92
CA ASN A 274 16.96 -11.35 23.81
C ASN A 274 18.13 -11.54 22.84
N GLU A 275 18.84 -12.66 22.92
CA GLU A 275 19.94 -13.00 22.00
C GLU A 275 19.44 -13.03 20.55
N SER A 276 18.22 -13.54 20.34
CA SER A 276 17.59 -13.56 19.01
C SER A 276 17.24 -12.18 18.43
N THR A 277 17.02 -11.14 19.24
CA THR A 277 16.65 -9.81 18.71
C THR A 277 17.87 -9.08 18.14
N GLU A 278 19.00 -9.12 18.85
CA GLU A 278 20.23 -8.47 18.42
C GLU A 278 20.78 -9.14 17.16
N GLU A 279 20.80 -10.49 17.12
CA GLU A 279 21.20 -11.25 15.94
C GLU A 279 20.36 -10.91 14.70
N ILE A 280 19.04 -10.73 14.87
CA ILE A 280 18.15 -10.33 13.77
C ILE A 280 18.48 -8.90 13.30
N ILE A 281 18.76 -7.97 14.22
CA ILE A 281 19.12 -6.59 13.86
C ILE A 281 20.47 -6.57 13.13
N GLU A 282 21.47 -7.31 13.60
CA GLU A 282 22.78 -7.43 12.93
C GLU A 282 22.64 -8.01 11.53
N SER A 283 21.86 -9.09 11.37
CA SER A 283 21.56 -9.69 10.08
C SER A 283 20.85 -8.70 9.14
N ALA A 284 19.90 -7.93 9.67
CA ALA A 284 19.20 -6.88 8.91
C ALA A 284 20.13 -5.74 8.50
N LEU A 285 21.03 -5.30 9.38
CA LEU A 285 22.04 -4.27 9.09
C LEU A 285 23.05 -4.74 8.03
N LYS A 286 23.48 -6.00 8.12
CA LYS A 286 24.34 -6.61 7.10
C LYS A 286 23.65 -6.61 5.74
N SER A 287 22.40 -7.11 5.69
CA SER A 287 21.62 -7.10 4.44
C SER A 287 21.38 -5.68 3.91
N ALA A 288 21.14 -4.71 4.79
CA ALA A 288 20.98 -3.31 4.42
C ALA A 288 22.25 -2.73 3.78
N THR A 289 23.41 -3.04 4.36
CA THR A 289 24.71 -2.58 3.86
C THR A 289 25.06 -3.24 2.53
N GLU A 290 24.83 -4.55 2.38
CA GLU A 290 25.03 -5.30 1.13
C GLU A 290 24.14 -4.78 -0.02
N ARG A 291 22.93 -4.32 0.30
CA ARG A 291 21.98 -3.71 -0.65
C ARG A 291 22.24 -2.22 -0.90
N GLY A 292 23.23 -1.62 -0.24
CA GLY A 292 23.54 -0.19 -0.37
C GLY A 292 22.49 0.76 0.23
N LEU A 293 21.70 0.29 1.20
CA LEU A 293 20.67 1.10 1.88
C LEU A 293 21.27 1.99 2.99
N CYS A 294 22.41 1.61 3.57
CA CYS A 294 23.17 2.39 4.55
C CYS A 294 24.66 2.05 4.47
N ASN A 295 25.51 2.94 4.97
CA ASN A 295 26.97 2.76 5.06
C ASN A 295 27.44 2.69 6.51
N HIS A 296 28.67 2.24 6.71
CA HIS A 296 29.32 2.31 8.03
C HIS A 296 29.38 3.75 8.55
N GLY A 297 28.95 3.96 9.79
CA GLY A 297 28.88 5.27 10.43
C GLY A 297 27.55 6.01 10.26
N ASP A 298 26.63 5.50 9.42
CA ASP A 298 25.28 6.05 9.30
C ASP A 298 24.45 5.75 10.55
N ALA A 299 23.64 6.72 10.99
CA ALA A 299 22.65 6.49 12.04
C ALA A 299 21.50 5.64 11.50
N VAL A 300 21.07 4.65 12.28
CA VAL A 300 19.92 3.78 11.98
C VAL A 300 19.01 3.75 13.21
N VAL A 301 17.69 3.79 12.98
CA VAL A 301 16.71 3.60 14.06
C VAL A 301 16.14 2.20 13.98
N ALA A 302 16.41 1.38 14.98
CA ALA A 302 15.75 0.08 15.13
C ALA A 302 14.53 0.21 16.04
N SER A 303 13.38 -0.28 15.59
CA SER A 303 12.15 -0.36 16.37
C SER A 303 11.78 -1.81 16.61
N VAL A 304 11.85 -2.22 17.87
CA VAL A 304 11.34 -3.49 18.38
C VAL A 304 10.22 -3.16 19.35
N ILE A 305 9.01 -3.67 19.08
CA ILE A 305 7.88 -3.48 20.00
C ILE A 305 7.58 -4.79 20.71
N LYS A 306 7.96 -4.87 21.99
CA LYS A 306 7.56 -5.95 22.90
C LYS A 306 6.38 -5.45 23.74
N ILE A 307 5.22 -6.07 23.58
CA ILE A 307 4.06 -5.79 24.43
C ILE A 307 4.24 -6.58 25.72
N CYS A 308 4.61 -5.90 26.80
CA CYS A 308 4.66 -6.49 28.14
C CYS A 308 3.28 -6.32 28.80
N VAL A 309 2.57 -7.43 29.00
CA VAL A 309 1.36 -7.42 29.83
C VAL A 309 1.79 -7.72 31.26
N VAL A 310 1.57 -6.76 32.17
CA VAL A 310 1.70 -7.00 33.60
C VAL A 310 0.56 -7.95 33.98
N LYS A 311 0.89 -9.15 34.46
CA LYS A 311 -0.09 -10.06 35.07
C LYS A 311 -0.33 -9.66 36.51
#